data_AF-A0A840YGD4-F1
#
_entry.id   AF-A0A840YGD4-F1
#
_cell.length_a   1.000
_cell.length_b   1.000
_cell.length_c   1.000
_cell.angle_alpha   90.00
_cell.angle_beta   90.00
_cell.angle_gamma   90.00
#
_symmetry.space_group_name_H-M   'P 1'
#
loop_
_entity.id
_entity.type
_entity.pdbx_description
1 polymer ?
#
loop_
_entity_poly.entity_id
_entity_poly.type
_entity_poly.pdbx_seq_one_letter_code
_entity_poly.pdbx_strand_id
1 'polypeptide(L)'
;VTRANQIWRLPLHADGSVTKASIFCHLHGGPSGPDGLALDAEGCLLVAHAGFGTAWRLSPRAEPLARIASCAGWSTTNLAFGGPEGRDLFITESETGSILRATLETPGQPLFSHAG
;
A
#
# COMPACT_ATOMS: atom_id res chain seq x y z
N VAL A 1 -12.29 -8.23 -5.73
CA VAL A 1 -12.90 -7.09 -5.02
C VAL A 1 -12.90 -7.36 -3.52
N THR A 2 -12.24 -6.50 -2.75
CA THR A 2 -12.13 -6.58 -1.29
C THR A 2 -13.40 -6.04 -0.63
N ARG A 3 -14.46 -6.86 -0.59
CA ARG A 3 -15.82 -6.45 -0.18
C ARG A 3 -15.92 -5.80 1.20
N ALA A 4 -15.04 -6.17 2.12
CA ALA A 4 -15.05 -5.63 3.49
C ALA A 4 -14.39 -4.25 3.62
N ASN A 5 -13.64 -3.77 2.61
CA ASN A 5 -12.85 -2.54 2.65
C ASN A 5 -11.97 -2.42 3.90
N GLN A 6 -11.28 -3.51 4.23
CA GLN A 6 -10.46 -3.61 5.43
C GLN A 6 -9.04 -4.04 5.08
N ILE A 7 -8.07 -3.48 5.79
CA ILE A 7 -6.71 -4.00 5.89
C ILE A 7 -6.60 -4.70 7.24
N TRP A 8 -6.07 -5.91 7.24
CA TRP A 8 -5.90 -6.75 8.43
C TRP A 8 -4.43 -6.81 8.82
N ARG A 9 -4.16 -6.86 10.13
CA ARG A 9 -2.81 -7.05 10.68
C ARG A 9 -2.82 -8.23 11.63
N LEU A 10 -1.81 -9.07 11.47
CA LEU A 10 -1.60 -10.28 12.26
C LEU A 10 -0.12 -10.38 12.64
N PRO A 11 0.21 -10.67 13.92
CA PRO A 11 1.55 -11.13 14.29
C PRO A 11 1.92 -12.42 13.54
N LEU A 12 3.10 -12.43 12.93
CA LEU A 12 3.76 -13.60 12.35
C LEU A 12 4.88 -14.05 13.28
N HIS A 13 4.82 -15.29 13.75
CA HIS A 13 5.81 -15.89 14.64
C HIS A 13 6.95 -16.54 13.84
N ALA A 14 8.06 -16.83 14.52
CA ALA A 14 9.25 -17.41 13.89
C ALA A 14 9.01 -18.81 13.28
N ASP A 15 8.02 -19.55 13.79
CA ASP A 15 7.59 -20.84 13.25
C ASP A 15 6.61 -20.72 12.07
N GLY A 16 6.34 -19.49 11.62
CA GLY A 16 5.39 -19.18 10.55
C GLY A 16 3.93 -19.17 11.00
N SER A 17 3.63 -19.44 12.27
CA SER A 17 2.26 -19.36 12.79
C SER A 17 1.79 -17.91 12.91
N VAL A 18 0.48 -17.71 12.84
CA VAL A 18 -0.16 -16.39 13.00
C VAL A 18 -1.16 -16.43 14.15
N THR A 19 -1.33 -15.31 14.84
CA THR A 19 -2.29 -15.18 15.96
C THR A 19 -3.03 -13.84 15.90
N LYS A 20 -4.06 -13.65 16.73
CA LYS A 20 -4.70 -12.34 17.02
C LYS A 20 -4.99 -11.49 15.78
N ALA A 21 -5.70 -12.05 14.81
CA ALA A 21 -6.09 -11.30 13.62
C ALA A 21 -6.98 -10.11 13.99
N SER A 22 -6.59 -8.92 13.54
CA SER A 22 -7.30 -7.69 13.87
C SER A 22 -7.37 -6.77 12.65
N ILE A 23 -8.41 -5.95 12.59
CA ILE A 23 -8.52 -4.91 11.59
C ILE A 23 -7.50 -3.81 11.92
N PHE A 24 -6.60 -3.54 10.98
CA PHE A 24 -5.66 -2.43 11.07
C PHE A 24 -6.35 -1.11 10.68
N CYS A 25 -7.07 -1.12 9.56
CA CYS A 25 -7.75 0.05 9.04
C CYS A 25 -9.03 -0.37 8.30
N HIS A 26 -10.09 0.41 8.49
CA HIS A 26 -11.23 0.44 7.59
C HIS A 26 -10.98 1.55 6.57
N LEU A 27 -10.93 1.21 5.29
CA LEU A 27 -11.03 2.22 4.25
C LEU A 27 -12.50 2.53 3.99
N HIS A 28 -12.75 3.73 3.47
CA HIS A 28 -14.07 4.08 2.97
C HIS A 28 -14.45 3.15 1.81
N GLY A 29 -15.76 2.97 1.62
CA GLY A 29 -16.26 2.16 0.52
C GLY A 29 -16.06 2.84 -0.84
N GLY A 30 -16.24 2.06 -1.90
CA GLY A 30 -16.17 2.53 -3.27
C GLY A 30 -16.53 1.42 -4.25
N PRO A 31 -16.35 1.64 -5.56
CA PRO A 31 -16.58 0.62 -6.60
C PRO A 31 -15.71 -0.63 -6.43
N SER A 32 -14.57 -0.51 -5.72
CA SER A 32 -13.71 -1.61 -5.32
C SER A 32 -13.15 -1.33 -3.91
N GLY A 33 -11.95 -1.80 -3.57
CA GLY A 33 -11.38 -1.72 -2.23
C GLY A 33 -9.84 -1.61 -2.22
N PRO A 34 -9.20 -1.79 -1.05
CA PRO A 34 -7.76 -1.91 -0.98
C PRO A 34 -7.29 -3.14 -1.75
N ASP A 35 -6.14 -3.00 -2.42
CA ASP A 35 -5.53 -4.03 -3.26
C ASP A 35 -4.06 -4.25 -2.80
N GLY A 36 -3.08 -3.70 -3.51
CA GLY A 36 -1.66 -3.83 -3.15
C GLY A 36 -1.20 -2.98 -1.96
N LEU A 37 -0.13 -3.47 -1.31
CA LEU A 37 0.44 -2.91 -0.09
C LEU A 37 1.97 -2.79 -0.20
N ALA A 38 2.55 -1.75 0.42
CA ALA A 38 3.99 -1.66 0.68
C ALA A 38 4.26 -0.95 2.01
N LEU A 39 5.49 -1.06 2.53
CA LEU A 39 5.94 -0.34 3.71
C LEU A 39 7.06 0.62 3.35
N ASP A 40 7.07 1.80 3.96
CA ASP A 40 8.22 2.69 3.96
C ASP A 40 9.13 2.46 5.18
N ALA A 41 10.30 3.08 5.17
CA ALA A 41 11.32 2.94 6.22
C ALA A 41 10.88 3.48 7.60
N GLU A 42 9.79 4.25 7.68
CA GLU A 42 9.19 4.72 8.94
C GLU A 42 8.11 3.74 9.46
N GLY A 43 7.86 2.65 8.73
CA GLY A 43 6.81 1.68 9.05
C GLY A 43 5.40 2.16 8.69
N CYS A 44 5.27 3.20 7.86
CA CYS A 44 3.98 3.60 7.33
C CYS A 44 3.56 2.62 6.22
N LEU A 45 2.27 2.29 6.22
CA LEU A 45 1.67 1.39 5.24
C LEU A 45 1.15 2.20 4.06
N LEU A 46 1.65 1.87 2.87
CA LEU A 46 1.10 2.37 1.63
C LEU A 46 0.07 1.39 1.08
N VAL A 47 -1.07 1.90 0.63
CA VAL A 47 -2.22 1.08 0.19
C VAL A 47 -2.76 1.60 -1.13
N ALA A 48 -2.72 0.79 -2.18
CA ALA A 48 -3.45 1.07 -3.42
C ALA A 48 -4.95 0.84 -3.18
N HIS A 49 -5.77 1.83 -3.50
CA HIS A 49 -7.22 1.75 -3.40
C HIS A 49 -7.84 1.77 -4.79
N ALA A 50 -8.05 0.57 -5.34
CA ALA A 50 -8.71 0.38 -6.61
C ALA A 50 -10.16 0.91 -6.54
N GLY A 51 -10.63 1.50 -7.64
CA GLY A 51 -11.93 2.18 -7.72
C GLY A 51 -11.96 3.57 -7.09
N PHE A 52 -10.90 3.98 -6.36
CA PHE A 52 -10.74 5.34 -5.82
C PHE A 52 -9.57 6.11 -6.45
N GLY A 53 -8.74 5.43 -7.25
CA GLY A 53 -7.62 6.04 -7.99
C GLY A 53 -6.59 6.68 -7.08
N THR A 54 -6.14 5.97 -6.05
CA THR A 54 -5.31 6.56 -4.99
C THR A 54 -4.42 5.52 -4.34
N ALA A 55 -3.19 5.92 -4.03
CA ALA A 55 -2.39 5.27 -3.00
C ALA A 55 -2.44 6.09 -1.69
N TRP A 56 -2.87 5.47 -0.60
CA TRP A 56 -2.85 6.08 0.73
C TRP A 56 -1.52 5.81 1.41
N ARG A 57 -1.00 6.76 2.18
CA ARG A 57 0.06 6.51 3.16
C ARG A 57 -0.55 6.61 4.56
N LEU A 58 -0.55 5.50 5.29
CA LEU A 58 -1.10 5.39 6.63
C LEU A 58 0.03 5.24 7.65
N SER A 59 -0.05 5.93 8.78
CA SER A 59 0.91 5.77 9.88
C SER A 59 0.89 4.34 10.44
N PRO A 60 1.87 3.94 11.28
CA PRO A 60 1.83 2.65 11.99
C PRO A 60 0.59 2.44 12.88
N ARG A 61 -0.21 3.50 13.09
CA ARG A 61 -1.48 3.49 13.83
C ARG A 61 -2.71 3.67 12.94
N ALA A 62 -2.56 3.48 11.62
CA ALA A 62 -3.59 3.64 10.61
C ALA A 62 -4.15 5.07 10.41
N GLU A 63 -3.42 6.09 10.88
CA GLU A 63 -3.78 7.49 10.61
C GLU A 63 -3.42 7.85 9.16
N PRO A 64 -4.34 8.42 8.37
CA PRO A 64 -4.03 8.84 7.01
C PRO A 64 -3.10 10.06 7.01
N LEU A 65 -1.88 9.87 6.51
CA LEU A 65 -0.85 10.91 6.45
C LEU A 65 -0.79 11.58 5.07
N ALA A 66 -1.03 10.82 4.00
CA ALA A 66 -1.04 11.36 2.65
C ALA A 66 -1.99 10.60 1.73
N ARG A 67 -2.48 11.33 0.72
CA ARG A 67 -3.24 10.81 -0.42
C ARG A 67 -2.47 11.09 -1.71
N ILE A 68 -2.01 10.05 -2.39
CA ILE A 68 -1.37 10.15 -3.70
C ILE A 68 -2.45 9.83 -4.73
N ALA A 69 -3.02 10.85 -5.35
CA ALA A 69 -4.05 10.68 -6.38
C ALA A 69 -3.41 10.22 -7.70
N SER A 70 -4.05 9.24 -8.35
CA SER A 70 -3.73 8.83 -9.70
C SER A 70 -3.94 9.99 -10.68
N CYS A 71 -3.03 10.12 -11.64
CA CYS A 71 -3.15 11.07 -12.75
C CYS A 71 -3.68 10.43 -14.05
N ALA A 72 -4.05 9.14 -14.02
CA ALA A 72 -4.51 8.38 -15.19
C ALA A 72 -5.94 7.87 -15.00
N GLY A 73 -6.12 6.75 -14.28
CA GLY A 73 -7.41 6.14 -14.01
C GLY A 73 -7.71 5.92 -12.53
N TRP A 74 -8.88 5.35 -12.24
CA TRP A 74 -9.41 5.10 -10.91
C TRP A 74 -9.00 3.74 -10.33
N SER A 75 -8.26 2.92 -11.09
CA SER A 75 -7.96 1.54 -10.70
C SER A 75 -6.47 1.37 -10.39
N THR A 76 -5.96 2.08 -9.39
CA THR A 76 -4.65 1.79 -8.80
C THR A 76 -4.69 0.44 -8.08
N THR A 77 -3.93 -0.55 -8.56
CA THR A 77 -4.05 -1.95 -8.12
C THR A 77 -2.89 -2.43 -7.26
N ASN A 78 -1.67 -1.96 -7.50
CA ASN A 78 -0.50 -2.37 -6.72
C ASN A 78 0.55 -1.28 -6.68
N LEU A 79 1.53 -1.42 -5.79
CA LEU A 79 2.63 -0.47 -5.63
C LEU A 79 3.91 -1.12 -5.10
N ALA A 80 5.05 -0.57 -5.48
CA ALA A 80 6.35 -0.98 -4.97
C ALA A 80 7.33 0.20 -4.97
N PHE A 81 8.21 0.23 -3.98
CA PHE A 81 9.31 1.19 -3.95
C PHE A 81 10.47 0.72 -4.85
N GLY A 82 11.18 1.68 -5.42
CA GLY A 82 12.37 1.46 -6.23
C GLY A 82 13.13 2.75 -6.48
N GLY A 83 13.85 2.78 -7.61
CA GLY A 83 14.75 3.88 -7.94
C GLY A 83 16.06 3.85 -7.13
N PRO A 84 17.06 4.67 -7.49
CA PRO A 84 18.40 4.62 -6.91
C PRO A 84 18.44 4.86 -5.39
N GLU A 85 17.50 5.65 -4.89
CA GLU A 85 17.41 6.00 -3.47
C GLU A 85 16.27 5.26 -2.75
N GLY A 86 15.57 4.35 -3.43
CA GLY A 86 14.40 3.65 -2.87
C GLY A 86 13.18 4.55 -2.63
N ARG A 87 13.16 5.77 -3.15
CA ARG A 87 12.12 6.80 -2.92
C ARG A 87 11.08 6.89 -4.03
N ASP A 88 11.28 6.18 -5.14
CA ASP A 88 10.31 6.15 -6.23
C ASP A 88 9.25 5.09 -5.94
N LEU A 89 8.01 5.52 -5.73
CA LEU A 89 6.85 4.66 -5.63
C LEU A 89 6.27 4.41 -7.03
N PHE A 90 6.44 3.21 -7.55
CA PHE A 90 5.79 2.75 -8.77
C PHE A 90 4.41 2.20 -8.43
N ILE A 91 3.40 2.55 -9.23
CA ILE A 91 2.00 2.17 -8.99
C ILE A 91 1.42 1.60 -10.29
N THR A 92 0.83 0.41 -10.24
CA THR A 92 0.09 -0.14 -11.38
C THR A 92 -1.31 0.45 -11.42
N GLU A 93 -1.74 0.93 -12.59
CA GLU A 93 -3.08 1.49 -12.83
C GLU A 93 -3.75 0.70 -13.97
N SER A 94 -4.81 -0.05 -13.66
CA SER A 94 -5.35 -1.05 -14.57
C SER A 94 -6.45 -0.56 -15.51
N GLU A 95 -7.07 0.61 -15.26
CA GLU A 95 -8.09 1.17 -16.15
C GLU A 95 -7.47 1.59 -17.48
N THR A 96 -6.31 2.25 -17.40
CA THR A 96 -5.55 2.71 -18.57
C THR A 96 -4.39 1.80 -18.95
N GLY A 97 -4.02 0.84 -18.09
CA GLY A 97 -2.89 -0.06 -18.32
C GLY A 97 -1.53 0.61 -18.12
N SER A 98 -1.44 1.58 -17.21
CA SER A 98 -0.26 2.42 -16.99
C SER A 98 0.56 1.99 -15.77
N ILE A 99 1.87 2.26 -15.80
CA ILE A 99 2.72 2.31 -14.60
C ILE A 99 2.95 3.77 -14.26
N LEU A 100 2.40 4.21 -13.13
CA LEU A 100 2.57 5.56 -12.60
C LEU A 100 3.79 5.58 -11.67
N ARG A 101 4.32 6.79 -11.43
CA ARG A 101 5.42 7.00 -10.49
C ARG A 101 5.18 8.26 -9.67
N ALA A 102 5.41 8.16 -8.36
CA ALA A 102 5.49 9.30 -7.45
C ALA A 102 6.80 9.21 -6.65
N THR A 103 7.50 10.33 -6.46
CA THR A 103 8.69 10.38 -5.60
C THR A 103 8.27 10.82 -4.21
N LEU A 104 8.65 10.05 -3.19
CA LEU A 104 8.31 10.30 -1.79
C LEU A 104 9.53 10.78 -0.99
N GLU A 105 9.28 11.34 0.19
CA GLU A 105 10.34 11.76 1.10
C GLU A 105 11.01 10.56 1.77
N THR A 106 10.21 9.61 2.25
CA THR A 106 10.66 8.39 2.94
C THR A 106 10.88 7.25 1.93
N PRO A 107 12.05 6.57 1.94
CA PRO A 107 12.29 5.41 1.07
C PRO A 107 11.49 4.18 1.52
N GLY A 108 11.35 3.20 0.62
CA GLY A 108 10.74 1.91 0.92
C GLY A 108 11.51 1.10 1.95
N GLN A 109 10.80 0.31 2.74
CA GLN A 109 11.42 -0.70 3.58
C GLN A 109 12.03 -1.81 2.69
N PRO A 110 13.28 -2.24 2.93
CA PRO A 110 13.85 -3.38 2.21
C PRO A 110 13.00 -4.63 2.37
N LEU A 111 12.73 -5.33 1.26
CA LEU A 111 12.02 -6.61 1.33
C LEU A 111 12.88 -7.65 2.05
N PHE A 112 12.21 -8.60 2.72
CA PHE A 112 12.89 -9.67 3.46
C PHE A 112 13.91 -10.44 2.62
N SER A 113 13.62 -10.70 1.33
CA SER A 113 14.54 -11.36 0.40
C SER A 113 15.84 -10.59 0.12
N HIS A 114 15.90 -9.32 0.53
CA HIS A 114 17.05 -8.44 0.38
C HIS A 114 17.62 -8.00 1.74
N ALA A 115 17.05 -8.50 2.85
CA ALA A 115 17.66 -8.39 4.17
C ALA A 115 18.73 -9.48 4.28
N GLY A 116 20.00 -9.07 4.34
CA GLY A 116 21.15 -9.98 4.47
C GLY A 116 21.22 -10.69 5.81
#